data_AF-A0A2W2B211-F1
#
_entry.id   AF-A0A2W2B211-F1
#
_cell.length_a   1.000
_cell.length_b   1.000
_cell.length_c   1.000
_cell.angle_alpha   90.00
_cell.angle_beta   90.00
_cell.angle_gamma   90.00
#
_symmetry.space_group_name_H-M   'P 1'
#
loop_
_entity.id
_entity.type
_entity.pdbx_description
1 polymer ?
#
loop_
_entity_poly.entity_id
_entity_poly.type
_entity_poly.pdbx_seq_one_letter_code
_entity_poly.pdbx_strand_id
1 'polypeptide(L)'
;MHETTGTFGGPTIRKVGDVTTTALATSPLKAADRCDSCGAQAYIRVVLNEGDLLFCGHHGRRHEAKLRPLAVEWHDETNRLQPQATPITD
;
A
#
# COMPACT_ATOMS: atom_id res chain seq x y z
N MET A 1 -4.26 -9.38 -55.94
CA MET A 1 -4.57 -8.28 -55.01
C MET A 1 -5.29 -8.92 -53.84
N HIS A 2 -4.63 -9.04 -52.68
CA HIS A 2 -5.20 -9.76 -51.53
C HIS A 2 -5.80 -8.73 -50.57
N GLU A 3 -7.12 -8.80 -50.41
CA GLU A 3 -7.88 -8.07 -49.40
C GLU A 3 -7.57 -8.64 -48.00
N THR A 4 -6.97 -7.82 -47.14
CA THR A 4 -6.76 -8.15 -45.73
C THR A 4 -7.69 -7.29 -44.89
N THR A 5 -8.85 -7.85 -44.58
CA THR A 5 -9.81 -7.36 -43.58
C THR A 5 -9.17 -7.47 -42.18
N GLY A 6 -8.69 -6.34 -41.66
CA GLY A 6 -8.20 -6.22 -40.29
C GLY A 6 -9.33 -6.01 -39.30
N THR A 7 -9.69 -7.07 -38.57
CA THR A 7 -10.62 -7.02 -37.43
C THR A 7 -9.94 -6.33 -36.24
N PHE A 8 -10.35 -5.11 -35.90
CA PHE A 8 -9.95 -4.44 -34.66
C PHE A 8 -10.79 -4.98 -33.50
N GLY A 9 -10.15 -5.77 -32.63
CA GLY A 9 -10.71 -6.20 -31.35
C GLY A 9 -10.97 -5.00 -30.44
N GLY A 10 -12.22 -4.89 -29.97
CA GLY A 10 -12.70 -3.75 -29.17
C GLY A 10 -12.08 -3.65 -27.77
N PRO A 11 -12.21 -2.47 -27.13
CA PRO A 11 -11.66 -2.24 -25.80
C PRO A 11 -12.48 -2.98 -24.73
N THR A 12 -11.86 -3.92 -24.03
CA THR A 12 -12.44 -4.53 -22.84
C THR A 12 -12.36 -3.54 -21.68
N ILE A 13 -13.52 -2.99 -21.30
CA ILE A 13 -13.68 -2.14 -20.13
C ILE A 13 -13.10 -2.81 -18.87
N ARG A 14 -12.09 -2.19 -18.28
CA ARG A 14 -11.54 -2.61 -16.97
C ARG A 14 -12.61 -2.35 -15.91
N LYS A 15 -13.09 -3.43 -15.30
CA LYS A 15 -14.05 -3.40 -14.19
C LYS A 15 -13.41 -2.62 -13.04
N VAL A 16 -13.98 -1.46 -12.70
CA VAL A 16 -13.59 -0.70 -11.50
C VAL A 16 -14.00 -1.56 -10.31
N GLY A 17 -12.99 -2.08 -9.59
CA GLY A 17 -13.20 -2.87 -8.38
C GLY A 17 -13.72 -1.97 -7.27
N ASP A 18 -14.73 -2.49 -6.57
CA ASP A 18 -15.35 -1.96 -5.36
C ASP A 18 -14.32 -1.32 -4.41
N VAL A 19 -14.46 -0.01 -4.15
CA VAL A 19 -13.75 0.67 -3.06
C VAL A 19 -14.46 0.25 -1.77
N THR A 20 -14.06 -0.89 -1.23
CA THR A 20 -14.40 -1.28 0.15
C THR A 20 -13.63 -0.38 1.11
N THR A 21 -14.11 0.85 1.32
CA THR A 21 -13.70 1.68 2.44
C THR A 21 -14.53 1.27 3.65
N THR A 22 -13.89 1.04 4.80
CA THR A 22 -14.48 0.71 6.12
C THR A 22 -14.38 -0.78 6.54
N ALA A 23 -13.15 -1.31 6.66
CA ALA A 23 -12.83 -2.46 7.54
C ALA A 23 -11.30 -2.61 7.80
N LEU A 24 -10.53 -1.51 7.82
CA LEU A 24 -9.06 -1.59 7.71
C LEU A 24 -8.26 -1.32 8.99
N ALA A 25 -8.88 -1.01 10.14
CA ALA A 25 -8.08 -0.80 11.36
C ALA A 25 -7.23 -2.04 11.73
N THR A 26 -7.67 -3.26 11.43
CA THR A 26 -6.96 -4.51 11.80
C THR A 26 -6.33 -5.27 10.63
N SER A 27 -6.56 -4.86 9.38
CA SER A 27 -6.04 -5.61 8.24
C SER A 27 -4.53 -5.36 8.05
N PRO A 28 -3.69 -6.41 7.93
CA PRO A 28 -2.26 -6.25 7.76
C PRO A 28 -1.93 -5.52 6.46
N LEU A 29 -0.80 -4.80 6.46
CA LEU A 29 -0.32 -4.08 5.29
C LEU A 29 0.17 -5.07 4.21
N LYS A 30 -0.30 -4.83 2.99
CA LYS A 30 -0.04 -5.65 1.80
C LYS A 30 1.11 -5.04 0.99
N ALA A 31 1.74 -5.88 0.18
CA ALA A 31 2.78 -5.44 -0.75
C ALA A 31 2.29 -4.39 -1.78
N ALA A 32 0.98 -4.35 -2.04
CA ALA A 32 0.35 -3.36 -2.91
C ALA A 32 0.08 -2.01 -2.23
N ASP A 33 0.17 -1.91 -0.91
CA ASP A 33 -0.05 -0.66 -0.19
C ASP A 33 1.14 0.28 -0.44
N ARG A 34 0.84 1.54 -0.73
CA ARG A 34 1.82 2.53 -1.21
C ARG A 34 1.91 3.68 -0.23
N CYS A 35 3.13 4.16 -0.02
CA CYS A 35 3.38 5.33 0.80
C CYS A 35 2.88 6.58 0.10
N ASP A 36 2.09 7.38 0.80
CA ASP A 36 1.48 8.60 0.24
C ASP A 36 2.50 9.68 -0.12
N SER A 37 3.72 9.61 0.42
CA SER A 37 4.80 10.56 0.13
C SER A 37 5.77 10.12 -0.97
N CYS A 38 5.99 8.83 -1.22
CA CYS A 38 6.96 8.38 -2.24
C CYS A 38 6.52 7.20 -3.11
N GLY A 39 5.36 6.61 -2.86
CA GLY A 39 4.89 5.45 -3.62
C GLY A 39 5.66 4.15 -3.36
N ALA A 40 6.59 4.09 -2.42
CA ALA A 40 7.19 2.81 -2.00
C ALA A 40 6.19 1.94 -1.21
N GLN A 41 6.50 0.68 -0.92
CA GLN A 41 5.64 -0.15 -0.07
C GLN A 41 5.43 0.49 1.30
N ALA A 42 4.17 0.52 1.75
CA ALA A 42 3.80 0.97 3.08
C ALA A 42 4.02 -0.13 4.13
N TYR A 43 4.49 0.29 5.30
CA TYR A 43 4.69 -0.55 6.49
C TYR A 43 4.09 0.09 7.75
N ILE A 44 3.59 1.32 7.63
CA ILE A 44 2.94 2.05 8.72
C ILE A 44 1.60 2.55 8.20
N ARG A 45 0.51 2.30 8.95
CA ARG A 45 -0.80 2.91 8.75
C ARG A 45 -1.10 3.83 9.94
N VAL A 46 -1.47 5.06 9.64
CA VAL A 46 -1.88 6.06 10.62
C VAL A 46 -3.37 6.29 10.44
N VAL A 47 -4.17 5.85 11.40
CA VAL A 47 -5.62 6.05 11.38
C VAL A 47 -5.91 7.41 12.01
N LEU A 48 -6.62 8.28 11.29
CA LEU A 48 -7.10 9.58 11.73
C LEU A 48 -8.63 9.57 11.75
N ASN A 49 -9.25 10.58 12.37
CA ASN A 49 -10.72 10.72 12.36
C ASN A 49 -11.28 10.90 10.93
N GLU A 50 -10.46 11.39 10.01
CA GLU A 50 -10.83 11.78 8.66
C GLU A 50 -10.49 10.68 7.62
N GLY A 51 -9.82 9.61 8.04
CA GLY A 51 -9.34 8.54 7.16
C GLY A 51 -7.95 8.04 7.56
N ASP A 52 -7.31 7.28 6.67
CA ASP A 52 -6.02 6.64 6.93
C ASP A 52 -4.92 7.24 6.06
N LEU A 53 -3.70 7.37 6.61
CA LEU A 53 -2.48 7.66 5.88
C LEU A 53 -1.54 6.46 5.89
N LEU A 54 -0.89 6.19 4.76
CA LEU A 54 0.03 5.07 4.57
C LEU A 54 1.47 5.58 4.38
N PHE A 55 2.40 5.03 5.15
CA PHE A 55 3.81 5.39 5.08
C PHE A 55 4.73 4.18 4.93
N CYS A 56 5.81 4.36 4.18
CA CYS A 56 6.96 3.46 4.25
C CYS A 56 7.67 3.66 5.60
N GLY A 57 8.52 2.70 6.00
CA GLY A 57 9.27 2.81 7.26
C GLY A 57 10.13 4.08 7.37
N HIS A 58 10.58 4.65 6.24
CA HIS A 58 11.31 5.91 6.21
C HIS A 58 10.42 7.12 6.53
N HIS A 59 9.31 7.27 5.81
CA HIS A 59 8.44 8.44 5.99
C HIS A 59 7.62 8.38 7.27
N GLY A 60 7.25 7.19 7.74
CA GLY A 60 6.55 7.06 9.01
C GLY A 60 7.34 7.70 10.14
N ARG A 61 8.64 7.35 10.29
CA ARG A 61 9.53 7.96 11.30
C ARG A 61 9.69 9.48 11.17
N ARG A 62 9.70 9.99 9.93
CA ARG A 62 9.80 11.44 9.68
C ARG A 62 8.55 12.20 10.12
N HIS A 63 7.38 11.60 9.92
CA HIS A 63 6.09 12.25 10.21
C HIS A 63 5.52 11.90 11.60
N GLU A 64 6.08 10.89 12.26
CA GLU A 64 5.62 10.35 13.54
C GLU A 64 5.39 11.43 14.59
N ALA A 65 6.37 12.29 14.86
CA ALA A 65 6.25 13.31 15.91
C ALA A 65 5.05 14.26 15.70
N LYS A 66 4.66 14.51 14.44
CA LYS A 66 3.54 15.39 14.10
C LYS A 66 2.20 14.65 14.08
N LEU A 67 2.21 13.39 13.67
CA LEU A 67 0.99 12.60 13.48
C LEU A 67 0.57 11.81 14.73
N ARG A 68 1.52 11.38 15.57
CA ARG A 68 1.22 10.62 16.80
C ARG A 68 0.14 11.27 17.68
N PRO A 69 0.13 12.59 17.95
CA PRO A 69 -0.93 13.21 18.76
C PRO A 69 -2.28 13.35 18.04
N LEU A 70 -2.30 13.23 16.71
CA LEU A 70 -3.52 13.32 15.89
C LEU A 70 -4.09 11.93 15.55
N ALA A 71 -3.25 10.90 15.64
CA ALA A 71 -3.59 9.53 15.31
C ALA A 71 -4.56 8.92 16.33
N VAL A 72 -5.64 8.34 15.82
CA VAL A 72 -6.52 7.45 16.57
C VAL A 72 -5.81 6.11 16.79
N GLU A 73 -5.10 5.63 15.78
CA GLU A 73 -4.32 4.39 15.84
C GLU A 73 -3.04 4.48 15.01
N TRP A 74 -1.97 3.85 15.50
CA TRP A 74 -0.68 3.75 14.84
C TRP A 74 -0.30 2.28 14.65
N HIS A 75 -0.48 1.77 13.44
CA HIS A 75 -0.16 0.39 13.09
C HIS A 75 1.20 0.33 12.38
N ASP A 76 2.21 -0.23 13.05
CA ASP A 76 3.59 -0.29 12.57
C ASP A 76 4.06 -1.73 12.36
N GLU A 77 4.27 -2.09 11.09
CA GLU A 77 4.82 -3.37 10.67
C GLU A 77 6.28 -3.26 10.17
N THR A 78 7.01 -2.20 10.51
CA THR A 78 8.42 -2.03 10.09
C THR A 78 9.33 -3.14 10.61
N ASN A 79 8.90 -3.92 11.60
CA ASN A 79 9.57 -5.15 12.00
C ASN A 79 9.72 -6.16 10.83
N ARG A 80 8.81 -6.15 9.86
CA ARG A 80 8.89 -7.01 8.66
C ARG A 80 10.04 -6.65 7.71
N LEU A 81 10.70 -5.51 7.92
CA LEU A 81 11.88 -5.08 7.14
C LEU A 81 13.18 -5.69 7.65
N GLN A 82 13.17 -6.42 8.77
CA GLN A 82 14.39 -7.06 9.26
C GLN A 82 14.93 -8.03 8.21
N PRO A 83 16.23 -7.97 7.87
CA PRO A 83 16.83 -9.00 7.05
C PRO A 83 16.62 -10.33 7.78
N GLN A 84 15.90 -11.24 7.15
CA GLN A 84 15.85 -12.61 7.65
C GLN A 84 17.31 -13.07 7.73
N ALA A 85 17.80 -13.33 8.93
CA ALA A 85 19.01 -14.11 9.08
C ALA A 85 18.65 -15.51 8.55
N THR A 86 18.86 -15.74 7.26
CA THR A 86 18.95 -17.09 6.74
C THR A 86 20.13 -17.71 7.48
N PRO A 87 19.91 -18.72 8.35
CA PRO A 87 21.02 -19.48 8.86
C PRO A 87 21.68 -20.13 7.65
N ILE A 88 22.84 -19.61 7.27
CA ILE A 88 23.76 -20.24 6.35
C ILE A 88 24.16 -21.56 7.03
N THR A 89 23.49 -22.64 6.67
CA THR A 89 23.98 -23.99 6.95
C THR A 89 24.99 -24.29 5.84
N ASP A 90 26.22 -24.55 6.27
CA ASP A 90 27.28 -25.17 5.47
C ASP A 90 26.84 -26.59 5.05
#